data_AF-A0A4Q5YL93-F1
#
_entry.id   AF-A0A4Q5YL93-F1
#
_cell.length_a   1.000
_cell.length_b   1.000
_cell.length_c   1.000
_cell.angle_alpha   90.00
_cell.angle_beta   90.00
_cell.angle_gamma   90.00
#
_symmetry.space_group_name_H-M   'P 1'
#
loop_
_entity.id
_entity.type
_entity.pdbx_description
1 polymer ?
#
loop_
_entity_poly.entity_id
_entity_poly.type
_entity_poly.pdbx_seq_one_letter_code
_entity_poly.pdbx_strand_id
1 'polypeptide(L)' 'IQERSIYHAENMDSNYRRILSMKDLGEKESDGSLIIADYGKGRFIYTGLVFFRELPAGVPGAYRLLANLLAAPKR' A
#
# COMPACT_ATOMS: atom_id res chain seq x y z
N ILE A 1 -11.19 -14.11 -1.81
CA ILE A 1 -10.72 -12.91 -1.06
C ILE A 1 -11.88 -11.93 -1.09
N GLN A 2 -12.36 -11.52 0.08
CA GLN A 2 -13.59 -10.72 0.20
C GLN A 2 -13.29 -9.21 0.11
N GLU A 3 -12.24 -8.75 0.80
CA GLU A 3 -11.78 -7.35 0.80
C GLU A 3 -10.34 -7.28 0.31
N ARG A 4 -9.97 -6.19 -0.37
CA ARG A 4 -8.60 -5.92 -0.89
C ARG A 4 -7.81 -4.96 0.01
N SER A 5 -8.52 -4.11 0.72
CA SER A 5 -7.98 -3.13 1.69
C SER A 5 -9.08 -2.72 2.68
N ILE A 6 -8.68 -2.16 3.83
CA ILE A 6 -9.62 -1.80 4.90
C ILE A 6 -9.42 -0.38 5.46
N TYR A 7 -8.16 0.03 5.66
CA TYR A 7 -7.84 1.34 6.24
C TYR A 7 -6.93 2.09 5.28
N HIS A 8 -7.44 3.17 4.71
CA HIS A 8 -6.67 4.03 3.81
C HIS A 8 -6.21 5.25 4.57
N ALA A 9 -4.98 5.68 4.29
CA ALA A 9 -4.45 6.88 4.90
C ALA A 9 -5.15 8.13 4.36
N GLU A 10 -5.50 9.03 5.26
CA GLU A 10 -6.12 10.34 4.96
C GLU A 10 -5.32 11.45 5.63
N ASN A 11 -5.52 12.69 5.19
CA ASN A 11 -4.92 13.90 5.79
C ASN A 11 -3.39 13.80 5.98
N MET A 12 -2.72 13.22 5.00
CA MET A 12 -1.28 12.96 5.04
C MET A 12 -0.47 14.22 4.77
N ASP A 13 0.69 14.32 5.40
CA ASP A 13 1.69 15.35 5.12
C ASP A 13 2.24 15.24 3.68
N SER A 14 2.73 16.36 3.13
CA SER A 14 3.21 16.45 1.74
C SER A 14 4.45 15.60 1.45
N ASN A 15 5.19 15.17 2.48
CA ASN A 15 6.34 14.28 2.34
C ASN A 15 5.94 12.84 1.96
N TYR A 16 4.66 12.48 2.08
CA TYR A 16 4.17 11.16 1.69
C TYR A 16 3.88 11.08 0.19
N ARG A 17 4.44 10.05 -0.44
CA ARG A 17 4.14 9.67 -1.82
C ARG A 17 3.08 8.60 -1.83
N ARG A 18 2.05 8.83 -2.64
CA ARG A 18 0.93 7.92 -2.87
C ARG A 18 1.29 6.97 -4.01
N ILE A 19 1.31 5.68 -3.73
CA ILE A 19 1.86 4.67 -4.66
C ILE A 19 0.76 3.89 -5.36
N LEU A 20 -0.37 3.67 -4.68
CA LEU A 20 -1.49 2.91 -5.22
C LEU A 20 -2.81 3.63 -4.93
N SER A 21 -3.55 3.92 -6.00
CA SER A 21 -4.94 4.35 -5.94
C SER A 21 -5.89 3.19 -6.21
N MET A 22 -7.06 3.25 -5.59
CA MET A 22 -8.11 2.27 -5.67
C MET A 22 -9.42 3.00 -5.88
N LYS A 23 -10.26 2.48 -6.78
CA LYS A 23 -11.55 3.08 -7.09
C LYS A 23 -12.56 1.97 -7.28
N ASP A 24 -13.46 1.84 -6.32
CA ASP A 24 -14.62 0.97 -6.46
C ASP A 24 -15.69 1.65 -7.31
N LEU A 25 -16.55 0.84 -7.94
CA LEU A 25 -17.53 1.35 -8.88
C LEU A 25 -18.55 2.24 -8.17
N GLY A 26 -18.64 3.50 -8.58
CA GLY A 26 -19.55 4.49 -7.97
C GLY A 26 -18.95 5.24 -6.78
N GLU A 27 -17.75 4.87 -6.33
CA GLU A 27 -17.04 5.57 -5.25
C GLU A 27 -15.99 6.56 -5.79
N LYS A 28 -15.57 7.48 -4.92
CA LYS A 28 -14.43 8.33 -5.21
C LYS A 28 -13.16 7.50 -5.17
N GLU A 29 -12.19 7.86 -6.01
CA GLU A 29 -10.87 7.25 -5.94
C GLU A 29 -10.22 7.55 -4.58
N SER A 30 -9.60 6.53 -4.01
CA SER A 30 -8.83 6.61 -2.77
C SER A 30 -7.38 6.23 -3.04
N ASP A 31 -6.45 7.10 -2.67
CA ASP A 31 -5.02 6.99 -2.96
C ASP A 31 -4.16 6.71 -1.70
N GLY A 32 -4.82 6.41 -0.59
CA GLY A 32 -4.21 6.12 0.71
C GLY A 32 -3.91 4.64 0.98
N SER A 33 -4.13 3.75 0.00
CA SER A 33 -3.98 2.29 0.19
C SER A 33 -2.52 1.83 0.35
N LEU A 34 -1.57 2.59 -0.20
CA LEU A 34 -0.14 2.38 -0.07
C LEU A 34 0.58 3.72 -0.21
N ILE A 35 1.19 4.17 0.88
CA ILE A 35 1.97 5.41 0.91
C ILE A 35 3.35 5.16 1.46
N ILE A 36 4.30 5.95 0.99
CA ILE A 36 5.69 5.87 1.44
C ILE A 36 6.27 7.26 1.67
N ALA A 37 7.11 7.39 2.67
CA ALA A 37 7.91 8.59 2.91
C ALA A 37 9.33 8.17 3.24
N ASP A 38 10.32 8.92 2.76
CA ASP A 38 11.69 8.75 3.21
C ASP A 38 11.84 9.48 4.56
N TYR A 39 12.39 8.80 5.57
CA TYR A 39 12.53 9.33 6.92
C TYR A 39 13.93 9.07 7.45
N GLY A 40 14.73 10.14 7.55
CA GLY A 40 16.16 10.04 7.88
C GLY A 40 16.90 9.17 6.87
N LYS A 41 17.48 8.06 7.34
CA LYS A 41 18.18 7.08 6.49
C LYS A 41 17.29 5.90 6.06
N GLY A 42 16.03 5.88 6.50
CA GLY A 42 15.09 4.80 6.27
C GLY A 42 13.91 5.23 5.39
N ARG A 43 13.02 4.28 5.15
CA ARG A 43 11.75 4.49 4.46
C ARG A 43 10.62 4.01 5.34
N PHE A 44 9.64 4.87 5.55
CA PHE A 44 8.38 4.50 6.13
C PHE A 44 7.43 4.04 5.02
N ILE A 45 6.74 2.92 5.26
CA ILE A 45 5.76 2.33 4.35
C ILE A 45 4.51 2.06 5.17
N TYR A 46 3.40 2.67 4.76
CA TYR A 46 2.08 2.33 5.26
C TYR A 46 1.29 1.66 4.15
N THR A 47 0.56 0.60 4.49
CA THR A 47 -0.36 -0.05 3.56
C THR A 47 -1.62 -0.50 4.26
N GLY A 48 -2.75 -0.16 3.64
CA GLY A 48 -4.09 -0.63 4.00
C GLY A 48 -4.47 -1.96 3.37
N LEU A 49 -3.60 -2.51 2.51
CA LEU A 49 -3.83 -3.79 1.82
C LEU A 49 -3.89 -4.93 2.83
N VAL A 50 -4.83 -5.86 2.63
CA VAL A 50 -5.06 -6.97 3.57
C VAL A 50 -4.09 -8.13 3.34
N PHE A 51 -2.79 -7.88 3.43
CA PHE A 51 -1.75 -8.91 3.25
C PHE A 51 -1.95 -10.15 4.13
N PHE A 52 -2.51 -9.99 5.33
CA PHE A 52 -2.81 -11.11 6.22
C PHE A 52 -3.85 -12.09 5.65
N ARG A 53 -4.65 -11.70 4.65
CA ARG A 53 -5.55 -12.59 3.90
C ARG A 53 -4.94 -13.00 2.57
N GLU A 54 -4.30 -12.06 1.86
CA GLU A 54 -3.77 -12.32 0.52
C GLU A 54 -2.58 -13.27 0.53
N LEU A 55 -1.67 -13.14 1.50
CA LEU A 55 -0.50 -14.01 1.60
C LEU A 55 -0.91 -15.46 1.94
N PRO A 56 -1.71 -15.76 2.99
CA PRO A 56 -2.13 -17.14 3.25
C PRO A 56 -2.99 -17.75 2.12
N ALA A 57 -3.73 -16.92 1.37
CA ALA A 57 -4.48 -17.37 0.20
C ALA A 57 -3.60 -17.62 -1.04
N GLY A 58 -2.29 -17.39 -0.97
CA GLY A 58 -1.35 -17.69 -2.05
C GLY A 58 -1.41 -16.72 -3.24
N VAL A 59 -1.87 -15.47 -3.04
CA VAL A 59 -2.02 -14.51 -4.15
C VAL A 59 -0.64 -14.10 -4.68
N PRO A 60 -0.27 -14.43 -5.93
CA PRO A 60 1.08 -14.16 -6.42
C PRO A 60 1.44 -12.67 -6.44
N GLY A 61 0.46 -11.80 -6.75
CA GLY A 61 0.63 -10.35 -6.75
C GLY A 61 0.97 -9.77 -5.38
N ALA A 62 0.39 -10.31 -4.31
CA ALA A 62 0.62 -9.86 -2.94
C ALA A 62 2.05 -10.13 -2.49
N TYR A 63 2.54 -11.35 -2.75
CA TYR A 63 3.93 -11.72 -2.47
C TYR A 63 4.93 -10.88 -3.26
N ARG A 64 4.67 -10.66 -4.57
CA ARG A 64 5.54 -9.82 -5.40
C ARG A 64 5.57 -8.37 -4.90
N LEU A 65 4.42 -7.81 -4.55
CA LEU A 65 4.34 -6.45 -4.03
C LEU A 65 5.09 -6.34 -2.70
N LEU A 66 4.87 -7.26 -1.75
CA LEU A 66 5.58 -7.26 -0.48
C LEU A 66 7.10 -7.36 -0.67
N ALA A 67 7.57 -8.25 -1.55
CA ALA A 67 9.00 -8.37 -1.87
C ALA A 67 9.57 -7.05 -2.43
N ASN A 68 8.84 -6.37 -3.32
CA ASN A 68 9.27 -5.07 -3.85
C ASN A 68 9.33 -3.98 -2.78
N LEU A 69 8.39 -3.97 -1.82
CA LEU A 69 8.38 -3.03 -0.70
C LEU A 69 9.57 -3.26 0.24
N LEU A 70 9.87 -4.52 0.55
CA LEU A 70 10.98 -4.91 1.42
C LEU A 70 12.35 -4.70 0.76
N ALA A 71 12.47 -4.96 -0.53
CA ALA A 71 13.70 -4.72 -1.27
C ALA A 71 14.11 -3.24 -1.27
N ALA A 72 13.13 -2.33 -1.05
CA ALA A 72 13.31 -0.89 -0.94
C ALA A 72 14.28 -0.34 -2.01
N PRO A 73 14.03 -0.60 -3.32
CA PRO A 73 14.96 -0.22 -4.36
C PRO A 73 15.28 1.27 -4.27
N LYS A 74 16.57 1.58 -4.19
CA LYS A 74 17.06 2.96 -4.31
C LYS A 74 16.65 3.46 -5.69
N ARG A 75 15.94 4.58 -5.71
CA ARG A 75 15.71 5.35 -6.94
C ARG A 75 16.87 6.30 -7.13
#